data_AF-A0A2G6NY60-F1
#
_entry.id   AF-A0A2G6NY60-F1
#
_cell.length_a   1.000
_cell.length_b   1.000
_cell.length_c   1.000
_cell.angle_alpha   90.00
_cell.angle_beta   90.00
_cell.angle_gamma   90.00
#
_symmetry.space_group_name_H-M   'P 1'
#
loop_
_entity.id
_entity.type
_entity.pdbx_description
1 polymer ?
#
loop_
_entity_poly.entity_id
_entity_poly.type
_entity_poly.pdbx_seq_one_letter_code
_entity_poly.pdbx_strand_id
1 'polypeptide(L)'
;MAENKGPVLLDIITYRVSGHSPSDSSSYRTQEEMDMWREADSIRAFAKQLLAAKVATEKELKAIEDKVRRNMIWAVKLGKDETISPRIDLAANPETIADMMFSNDTVKSFDTTRQADVLMPLDSNPRVQKIAKKERRGIDDNGKKVSKNKTYQIRDAIFEATIEKFYQDPTMIAYGEDHRDWGGAFGAYVGLTESLPYHRFFNAPISEAAIVGTSVGYALCGGRVMSELMYIDFLGRAGDEVFNQMAKWQAMSGGVLKMPFVLRMSVGSKYGAQHSQDWSALCTHIPGLKVVFPATPYDAKGLLNAALNGTDPVIFLESQRIYDMGEMYQPEVPQGDYEVTIGEPDIKKEG
;
A
#
# COMPACT_ATOMS: atom_id res chain seq x y z
N MET A 1 28.75 -5.63 -5.64
CA MET A 1 27.47 -6.06 -5.04
C MET A 1 27.67 -6.99 -3.84
N ALA A 2 28.53 -8.02 -3.92
CA ALA A 2 28.74 -9.00 -2.83
C ALA A 2 29.18 -8.41 -1.47
N GLU A 3 29.84 -7.24 -1.46
CA GLU A 3 30.31 -6.58 -0.23
C GLU A 3 29.30 -5.61 0.41
N ASN A 4 28.09 -5.47 -0.16
CA ASN A 4 27.00 -4.62 0.34
C ASN A 4 27.38 -3.16 0.72
N LYS A 5 28.28 -2.53 -0.04
CA LYS A 5 28.76 -1.14 0.18
C LYS A 5 27.78 -0.05 -0.31
N GLY A 6 26.49 -0.36 -0.44
CA GLY A 6 25.47 0.55 -0.96
C GLY A 6 25.06 0.29 -2.42
N PRO A 7 24.19 1.15 -2.98
CA PRO A 7 23.65 0.98 -4.33
C PRO A 7 24.75 1.09 -5.38
N VAL A 8 24.63 0.29 -6.44
CA VAL A 8 25.56 0.30 -7.59
C VAL A 8 24.75 0.64 -8.83
N LEU A 9 25.20 1.66 -9.57
CA LEU A 9 24.66 2.01 -10.88
C LEU A 9 25.54 1.40 -11.97
N LEU A 10 24.92 0.69 -12.91
CA LEU A 10 25.56 0.27 -14.16
C LEU A 10 24.97 1.10 -15.30
N ASP A 11 25.78 1.97 -15.89
CA ASP A 11 25.39 2.76 -17.06
C ASP A 11 25.63 1.95 -18.34
N ILE A 12 24.56 1.39 -18.91
CA ILE A 12 24.60 0.58 -20.12
C ILE A 12 24.15 1.43 -21.30
N ILE A 13 25.11 1.86 -22.11
CA ILE A 13 24.83 2.56 -23.36
C ILE A 13 24.30 1.54 -24.37
N THR A 14 23.04 1.72 -24.76
CA THR A 14 22.34 0.87 -25.73
C THR A 14 21.53 1.73 -26.70
N TYR A 15 20.99 1.10 -27.75
CA TYR A 15 20.23 1.77 -28.77
C TYR A 15 18.83 1.15 -28.93
N ARG A 16 17.80 1.98 -28.84
CA ARG A 16 16.43 1.57 -29.16
C ARG A 16 16.25 1.61 -30.68
N VAL A 17 16.35 0.48 -31.37
CA VAL A 17 16.26 0.41 -32.85
C VAL A 17 14.89 0.82 -33.37
N SER A 18 13.81 0.58 -32.61
CA SER A 18 12.45 0.98 -32.96
C SER A 18 12.05 2.33 -32.33
N GLY A 19 10.93 2.88 -32.79
CA GLY A 19 10.23 3.99 -32.12
C GLY A 19 9.80 3.67 -30.69
N HIS A 20 9.37 4.71 -29.95
CA HIS A 20 8.76 4.52 -28.62
C HIS A 20 7.50 3.64 -28.70
N SER A 21 6.77 3.77 -29.80
CA SER A 21 5.61 2.97 -30.19
C SER A 21 5.81 2.48 -31.63
N PRO A 22 5.14 1.39 -32.06
CA PRO A 22 5.07 1.01 -33.47
C PRO A 22 4.58 2.13 -34.41
N SER A 23 3.88 3.14 -33.88
CA SER A 23 3.38 4.30 -34.63
C SER A 23 4.35 5.50 -34.67
N ASP A 24 5.49 5.43 -33.98
CA ASP A 24 6.45 6.54 -33.91
C ASP A 24 7.26 6.62 -35.22
N SER A 25 7.12 7.75 -35.91
CA SER A 25 7.78 8.03 -37.18
C SER A 25 9.30 8.12 -37.09
N SER A 26 9.85 8.19 -35.87
CA SER A 26 11.29 8.12 -35.60
C SER A 26 12.11 9.24 -36.26
N SER A 27 11.47 10.38 -36.56
CA SER A 27 12.04 11.49 -37.34
C SER A 27 13.21 12.22 -36.68
N TYR A 28 13.50 11.91 -35.42
CA TYR A 28 14.62 12.45 -34.64
C TYR A 28 15.92 11.66 -34.81
N ARG A 29 15.96 10.66 -35.72
CA ARG A 29 17.11 9.79 -35.98
C ARG A 29 17.42 9.75 -37.46
N THR A 30 18.71 9.69 -37.81
CA THR A 30 19.12 9.50 -39.20
C THR A 30 19.23 8.02 -39.54
N GLN A 31 19.13 7.68 -40.82
CA GLN A 31 19.34 6.31 -41.29
C GLN A 31 20.76 5.84 -41.00
N GLU A 32 21.75 6.74 -41.15
CA GLU A 32 23.15 6.49 -40.84
C GLU A 32 23.38 6.11 -39.37
N GLU A 33 22.76 6.86 -38.44
CA GLU A 33 22.81 6.56 -37.01
C GLU A 33 22.23 5.17 -36.71
N MET A 34 21.07 4.85 -37.27
CA MET A 34 20.43 3.55 -37.06
C MET A 34 21.27 2.39 -37.62
N ASP A 35 21.91 2.58 -38.78
CA ASP A 35 22.74 1.55 -39.39
C ASP A 35 24.03 1.32 -38.61
N MET A 36 24.68 2.40 -38.14
CA MET A 36 25.83 2.31 -37.22
C MET A 36 25.47 1.49 -35.97
N TRP A 37 24.32 1.73 -35.36
CA TRP A 37 23.89 0.98 -34.17
C TRP A 37 23.46 -0.46 -34.46
N ARG A 38 22.95 -0.77 -35.66
CA ARG A 38 22.66 -2.15 -36.09
C ARG A 38 23.93 -2.97 -36.27
N GLU A 39 25.03 -2.34 -36.67
CA GLU A 39 26.34 -3.01 -36.73
C GLU A 39 26.87 -3.36 -35.33
N ALA A 40 26.54 -2.53 -34.33
CA ALA A 40 26.88 -2.73 -32.93
C ALA A 40 25.92 -3.68 -32.16
N ASP A 41 25.00 -4.37 -32.84
CA ASP A 41 24.07 -5.32 -32.23
C ASP A 41 24.82 -6.40 -31.43
N SER A 42 24.56 -6.47 -30.12
CA SER A 42 25.28 -7.34 -29.20
C SER A 42 25.05 -8.83 -29.44
N ILE A 43 23.87 -9.23 -29.94
CA ILE A 43 23.56 -10.62 -30.26
C ILE A 43 24.42 -11.05 -31.45
N ARG A 44 24.48 -10.22 -32.50
CA ARG A 44 25.28 -10.50 -33.70
C ARG A 44 26.78 -10.41 -33.41
N ALA A 45 27.22 -9.40 -32.67
CA ALA A 45 28.62 -9.21 -32.32
C ALA A 45 29.14 -10.35 -31.44
N PHE A 46 28.37 -10.76 -30.42
CA PHE A 46 28.76 -11.88 -29.56
C PHE A 46 28.77 -13.21 -30.31
N ALA A 47 27.80 -13.45 -31.19
CA ALA A 47 27.81 -14.61 -32.09
C ALA A 47 29.09 -14.68 -32.94
N LYS A 48 29.52 -13.55 -33.54
CA LYS A 48 30.79 -13.48 -34.28
C LYS A 48 32.00 -13.79 -33.40
N GLN A 49 32.03 -13.30 -32.17
CA GLN A 49 33.11 -13.57 -31.22
C GLN A 49 33.18 -15.07 -30.86
N LEU A 50 32.03 -15.71 -30.63
CA LEU A 50 31.97 -17.15 -30.34
C LEU A 50 32.48 -18.00 -31.51
N LEU A 51 32.13 -17.63 -32.75
CA LEU A 51 32.62 -18.28 -33.96
C LEU A 51 34.14 -18.11 -34.10
N ALA A 52 34.64 -16.87 -33.94
CA ALA A 52 36.06 -16.56 -34.04
C ALA A 52 36.88 -17.31 -32.97
N ALA A 53 36.36 -17.40 -31.75
CA ALA A 53 36.95 -18.14 -30.64
C ALA A 53 36.75 -19.66 -30.76
N LYS A 54 36.03 -20.15 -31.77
CA LYS A 54 35.70 -21.57 -31.98
C LYS A 54 34.98 -22.21 -30.79
N VAL A 55 34.21 -21.41 -30.04
CA VAL A 55 33.38 -21.86 -28.91
C VAL A 55 32.06 -22.43 -29.40
N ALA A 56 31.57 -21.97 -30.55
CA ALA A 56 30.37 -22.47 -31.21
C ALA A 56 30.56 -22.49 -32.73
N THR A 57 29.72 -23.27 -33.41
CA THR A 57 29.61 -23.33 -34.87
C THR A 57 28.37 -22.56 -35.36
N GLU A 58 28.36 -22.18 -36.64
CA GLU A 58 27.18 -21.54 -37.25
C GLU A 58 25.93 -22.41 -37.11
N LYS A 59 26.08 -23.73 -37.24
CA LYS A 59 24.99 -24.71 -37.08
C LYS A 59 24.42 -24.68 -35.67
N GLU A 60 25.25 -24.59 -34.63
CA GLU A 60 24.81 -24.52 -33.24
C GLU A 60 24.11 -23.20 -32.94
N LEU A 61 24.67 -22.07 -33.40
CA LEU A 61 24.04 -20.75 -33.26
C LEU A 61 22.69 -20.72 -33.98
N LYS A 62 22.63 -21.28 -35.19
CA LYS A 62 21.37 -21.39 -35.95
C LYS A 62 20.33 -22.25 -35.24
N ALA A 63 20.76 -23.36 -34.63
CA ALA A 63 19.88 -24.23 -33.85
C ALA A 63 19.28 -23.49 -32.62
N ILE A 64 20.05 -22.58 -32.00
CA ILE A 64 19.57 -21.72 -30.91
C ILE A 64 18.49 -20.76 -31.41
N GLU A 65 18.75 -20.03 -32.50
CA GLU A 65 17.74 -19.13 -33.11
C GLU A 65 16.44 -19.87 -33.44
N ASP A 66 16.57 -21.05 -34.05
CA ASP A 66 15.41 -21.84 -34.45
C ASP A 66 14.64 -22.37 -33.23
N LYS A 67 15.34 -22.68 -32.13
CA LYS A 67 14.70 -23.01 -30.85
C LYS A 67 13.93 -21.83 -30.29
N VAL A 68 14.52 -20.63 -30.28
CA VAL A 68 13.85 -19.39 -29.83
C VAL A 68 12.59 -19.16 -30.67
N ARG A 69 12.69 -19.27 -32.00
CA ARG A 69 11.54 -19.12 -32.90
C ARG A 69 10.43 -20.13 -32.62
N ARG A 70 10.78 -21.41 -32.40
CA ARG A 70 9.79 -22.43 -32.01
C ARG A 70 9.10 -22.09 -30.70
N ASN A 71 9.84 -21.66 -29.69
CA ASN A 71 9.27 -21.28 -28.39
C ASN A 71 8.32 -20.08 -28.51
N MET A 72 8.69 -19.05 -29.28
CA MET A 72 7.80 -17.90 -29.52
C MET A 72 6.50 -18.34 -30.22
N ILE A 73 6.60 -19.17 -31.26
CA ILE A 73 5.42 -19.68 -31.98
C ILE A 73 4.53 -20.50 -31.04
N TRP A 74 5.12 -21.35 -30.22
CA TRP A 74 4.41 -22.13 -29.22
C TRP A 74 3.66 -21.22 -28.22
N ALA A 75 4.32 -20.21 -27.67
CA ALA A 75 3.69 -19.27 -26.72
C ALA A 75 2.54 -18.49 -27.37
N VAL A 76 2.70 -18.02 -28.61
CA VAL A 76 1.63 -17.34 -29.36
C VAL A 76 0.44 -18.26 -29.62
N LYS A 77 0.69 -19.55 -29.91
CA LYS A 77 -0.39 -20.54 -30.06
C LYS A 77 -1.19 -20.69 -28.78
N LEU A 78 -0.51 -20.79 -27.63
CA LEU A 78 -1.19 -20.87 -26.33
C LEU A 78 -1.99 -19.60 -26.01
N GLY A 79 -1.42 -18.41 -26.23
CA GLY A 79 -2.12 -17.15 -25.95
C GLY A 79 -3.32 -16.87 -26.88
N LYS A 80 -3.38 -17.49 -28.06
CA LYS A 80 -4.52 -17.38 -28.97
C LYS A 80 -5.60 -18.42 -28.70
N ASP A 81 -5.24 -19.55 -28.10
CA ASP A 81 -6.17 -20.64 -27.83
C ASP A 81 -7.15 -20.24 -26.73
N GLU A 82 -8.40 -19.97 -27.08
CA GLU A 82 -9.43 -19.52 -26.14
C GLU A 82 -9.84 -20.60 -25.13
N THR A 83 -9.46 -21.86 -25.34
CA THR A 83 -9.64 -22.92 -24.34
C THR A 83 -8.57 -22.87 -23.24
N ILE A 84 -7.38 -22.36 -23.58
CA ILE A 84 -6.24 -22.25 -22.66
C ILE A 84 -6.19 -20.85 -22.01
N SER A 85 -6.44 -19.82 -22.83
CA SER A 85 -6.42 -18.41 -22.45
C SER A 85 -7.76 -17.76 -22.82
N PRO A 86 -8.84 -18.08 -22.09
CA PRO A 86 -10.16 -17.52 -22.35
C PRO A 86 -10.13 -16.00 -22.23
N ARG A 87 -10.89 -15.32 -23.10
CA ARG A 87 -11.04 -13.87 -23.05
C ARG A 87 -12.14 -13.48 -22.09
N ILE A 88 -11.96 -12.35 -21.43
CA ILE A 88 -13.03 -11.74 -20.64
C ILE A 88 -14.12 -11.28 -21.61
N ASP A 89 -15.35 -11.74 -21.38
CA ASP A 89 -16.52 -11.32 -22.14
C ASP A 89 -17.14 -10.05 -21.52
N LEU A 90 -16.61 -8.89 -21.91
CA LEU A 90 -17.11 -7.60 -21.48
C LEU A 90 -18.49 -7.25 -22.06
N ALA A 91 -18.96 -7.97 -23.08
CA ALA A 91 -20.32 -7.78 -23.60
C ALA A 91 -21.34 -8.47 -22.68
N ALA A 92 -21.00 -9.65 -22.16
CA ALA A 92 -21.82 -10.37 -21.19
C ALA A 92 -21.77 -9.74 -19.79
N ASN A 93 -20.59 -9.30 -19.32
CA ASN A 93 -20.45 -8.57 -18.06
C ASN A 93 -19.53 -7.33 -18.23
N PRO A 94 -20.11 -6.16 -18.56
CA PRO A 94 -19.35 -4.90 -18.68
C PRO A 94 -18.64 -4.47 -17.39
N GLU A 95 -19.12 -4.91 -16.22
CA GLU A 95 -18.59 -4.52 -14.91
C GLU A 95 -17.37 -5.34 -14.49
N THR A 96 -16.96 -6.35 -15.27
CA THR A 96 -15.87 -7.28 -14.89
C THR A 96 -14.58 -6.54 -14.46
N ILE A 97 -14.24 -5.42 -15.10
CA ILE A 97 -13.06 -4.62 -14.71
C ILE A 97 -13.29 -3.92 -13.37
N ALA A 98 -14.50 -3.39 -13.13
CA ALA A 98 -14.87 -2.77 -11.87
C ALA A 98 -14.85 -3.80 -10.71
N ASP A 99 -15.36 -5.00 -10.97
CA ASP A 99 -15.36 -6.12 -10.02
C ASP A 99 -13.93 -6.55 -9.62
N MET A 100 -12.93 -6.31 -10.47
CA MET A 100 -11.52 -6.60 -10.19
C MET A 100 -10.79 -5.47 -9.44
N MET A 101 -11.42 -4.31 -9.23
CA MET A 101 -10.79 -3.19 -8.51
C MET A 101 -10.55 -3.53 -7.05
N PHE A 102 -11.48 -4.25 -6.44
CA PHE A 102 -11.42 -4.67 -5.05
C PHE A 102 -11.53 -6.19 -4.96
N SER A 103 -10.66 -6.77 -4.14
CA SER A 103 -10.74 -8.17 -3.77
C SER A 103 -11.80 -8.44 -2.70
N ASN A 104 -12.03 -7.47 -1.80
CA ASN A 104 -12.96 -7.58 -0.67
C ASN A 104 -12.73 -8.78 0.25
N ASP A 105 -11.51 -9.34 0.25
CA ASP A 105 -11.16 -10.44 1.15
C ASP A 105 -10.76 -9.91 2.54
N THR A 106 -10.94 -10.76 3.55
CA THR A 106 -10.51 -10.51 4.92
C THR A 106 -9.46 -11.54 5.32
N VAL A 107 -8.26 -11.06 5.65
CA VAL A 107 -7.10 -11.89 6.01
C VAL A 107 -6.50 -11.38 7.32
N LYS A 108 -6.80 -12.02 8.46
CA LYS A 108 -6.29 -11.58 9.77
C LYS A 108 -4.76 -11.64 9.88
N SER A 109 -4.10 -12.56 9.20
CA SER A 109 -2.64 -12.61 9.09
C SER A 109 -2.24 -13.23 7.75
N PHE A 110 -1.25 -12.63 7.09
CA PHE A 110 -0.69 -13.17 5.84
C PHE A 110 0.35 -14.26 6.06
N ASP A 111 0.75 -14.50 7.31
CA ASP A 111 1.68 -15.57 7.65
C ASP A 111 1.31 -16.16 9.00
N THR A 112 0.52 -17.23 8.96
CA THR A 112 0.08 -17.98 10.14
C THR A 112 1.14 -18.95 10.65
N THR A 113 2.32 -19.02 10.02
CA THR A 113 3.39 -19.96 10.38
C THR A 113 4.41 -19.34 11.32
N ARG A 114 4.51 -18.01 11.32
CA ARG A 114 5.41 -17.25 12.21
C ARG A 114 4.64 -16.63 13.37
N GLN A 115 5.29 -16.57 14.53
CA GLN A 115 4.83 -15.73 15.62
C GLN A 115 5.21 -14.27 15.35
N ALA A 116 4.35 -13.33 15.78
CA ALA A 116 4.65 -11.90 15.73
C ALA A 116 5.90 -11.58 16.58
N ASP A 117 6.90 -10.96 15.94
CA ASP A 117 8.07 -10.45 16.64
C ASP A 117 7.69 -9.17 17.41
N VAL A 118 7.81 -9.23 18.74
CA VAL A 118 7.43 -8.20 19.71
C VAL A 118 8.41 -8.22 20.89
N LEU A 119 8.61 -7.06 21.51
CA LEU A 119 9.59 -6.86 22.59
C LEU A 119 9.03 -7.13 23.99
N MET A 120 7.70 -7.23 24.13
CA MET A 120 7.02 -7.53 25.37
C MET A 120 5.63 -8.13 25.12
N PRO A 121 5.00 -8.77 26.11
CA PRO A 121 3.59 -9.14 26.06
C PRO A 121 2.68 -7.91 25.94
N LEU A 122 1.53 -8.06 25.25
CA LEU A 122 0.60 -6.96 24.97
C LEU A 122 0.03 -6.32 26.25
N ASP A 123 -0.31 -7.15 27.23
CA ASP A 123 -0.86 -6.73 28.54
C ASP A 123 0.16 -5.99 29.42
N SER A 124 1.44 -6.09 29.08
CA SER A 124 2.55 -5.43 29.76
C SER A 124 2.83 -4.04 29.19
N ASN A 125 2.21 -3.67 28.06
CA ASN A 125 2.35 -2.36 27.46
C ASN A 125 1.75 -1.25 28.37
N PRO A 126 2.52 -0.20 28.74
CA PRO A 126 2.04 0.84 29.63
C PRO A 126 0.81 1.60 29.14
N ARG A 127 0.69 1.81 27.81
CA ARG A 127 -0.46 2.51 27.23
C ARG A 127 -1.70 1.61 27.21
N VAL A 128 -1.55 0.31 26.95
CA VAL A 128 -2.65 -0.67 27.06
C VAL A 128 -3.22 -0.65 28.50
N GLN A 129 -2.34 -0.73 29.51
CA GLN A 129 -2.77 -0.68 30.92
C GLN A 129 -3.44 0.65 31.31
N LYS A 130 -3.02 1.76 30.71
CA LYS A 130 -3.65 3.08 30.91
C LYS A 130 -5.03 3.14 30.27
N ILE A 131 -5.16 2.63 29.04
CA ILE A 131 -6.42 2.59 28.30
C ILE A 131 -7.46 1.71 29.01
N ALA A 132 -7.04 0.59 29.61
CA ALA A 132 -7.92 -0.30 30.36
C ALA A 132 -8.66 0.38 31.54
N LYS A 133 -8.16 1.54 32.01
CA LYS A 133 -8.76 2.33 33.10
C LYS A 133 -9.62 3.48 32.61
N LYS A 134 -9.75 3.68 31.29
CA LYS A 134 -10.53 4.77 30.70
C LYS A 134 -12.00 4.38 30.58
N GLU A 135 -12.85 5.37 30.72
CA GLU A 135 -14.29 5.27 30.45
C GLU A 135 -14.50 5.19 28.93
N ARG A 136 -15.07 4.09 28.44
CA ARG A 136 -15.32 3.87 27.00
C ARG A 136 -16.55 4.59 26.45
N ARG A 137 -17.10 5.50 27.25
CA ARG A 137 -18.22 6.38 26.95
C ARG A 137 -17.79 7.84 27.12
N GLY A 138 -18.42 8.73 26.35
CA GLY A 138 -18.20 10.18 26.44
C GLY A 138 -19.18 10.89 27.37
N ILE A 139 -20.29 10.25 27.73
CA ILE A 139 -21.30 10.75 28.68
C ILE A 139 -21.45 9.74 29.83
N ASP A 140 -21.49 10.23 31.07
CA ASP A 140 -21.71 9.43 32.27
C ASP A 140 -23.20 9.16 32.54
N ASP A 141 -23.51 8.35 33.56
CA ASP A 141 -24.88 7.97 33.92
C ASP A 141 -25.78 9.17 34.31
N ASN A 142 -25.19 10.33 34.61
CA ASN A 142 -25.91 11.55 34.96
C ASN A 142 -26.08 12.50 33.76
N GLY A 143 -25.74 12.06 32.54
CA GLY A 143 -25.82 12.87 31.33
C GLY A 143 -24.69 13.90 31.21
N LYS A 144 -23.64 13.82 32.04
CA LYS A 144 -22.52 14.77 32.02
C LYS A 144 -21.37 14.21 31.19
N LYS A 145 -20.68 15.10 30.45
CA LYS A 145 -19.48 14.71 29.69
C LYS A 145 -18.37 14.18 30.60
N VAL A 146 -17.84 13.02 30.25
CA VAL A 146 -16.64 12.46 30.86
C VAL A 146 -15.45 13.36 30.53
N SER A 147 -14.56 13.58 31.51
CA SER A 147 -13.40 14.45 31.30
C SER A 147 -12.43 13.87 30.27
N LYS A 148 -11.77 14.74 29.50
CA LYS A 148 -10.83 14.35 28.43
C LYS A 148 -9.74 13.38 28.89
N ASN A 149 -9.26 13.51 30.13
CA ASN A 149 -8.20 12.64 30.65
C ASN A 149 -8.69 11.24 31.05
N LYS A 150 -10.01 11.07 31.25
CA LYS A 150 -10.63 9.81 31.69
C LYS A 150 -11.34 9.08 30.56
N THR A 151 -11.87 9.79 29.57
CA THR A 151 -12.59 9.18 28.44
C THR A 151 -11.64 8.49 27.46
N TYR A 152 -12.12 7.41 26.85
CA TYR A 152 -11.50 6.73 25.71
C TYR A 152 -11.68 7.57 24.45
N GLN A 153 -10.57 7.90 23.78
CA GLN A 153 -10.53 8.87 22.70
C GLN A 153 -10.24 8.20 21.35
N ILE A 154 -10.43 8.93 20.25
CA ILE A 154 -10.06 8.47 18.90
C ILE A 154 -8.59 8.03 18.82
N ARG A 155 -7.66 8.74 19.48
CA ARG A 155 -6.25 8.32 19.53
C ARG A 155 -6.03 6.99 20.25
N ASP A 156 -6.90 6.63 21.21
CA ASP A 156 -6.84 5.34 21.89
C ASP A 156 -7.39 4.24 20.99
N ALA A 157 -8.49 4.53 20.28
CA ALA A 157 -9.09 3.66 19.26
C ALA A 157 -8.08 3.22 18.20
N ILE A 158 -7.37 4.20 17.63
CA ILE A 158 -6.34 3.97 16.61
C ILE A 158 -5.17 3.17 17.17
N PHE A 159 -4.69 3.53 18.37
CA PHE A 159 -3.61 2.82 19.04
C PHE A 159 -3.96 1.34 19.27
N GLU A 160 -5.15 1.08 19.81
CA GLU A 160 -5.60 -0.26 20.18
C GLU A 160 -5.72 -1.17 18.95
N ALA A 161 -6.42 -0.71 17.90
CA ALA A 161 -6.50 -1.44 16.64
C ALA A 161 -5.11 -1.71 16.02
N THR A 162 -4.22 -0.70 16.05
CA THR A 162 -2.86 -0.82 15.51
C THR A 162 -2.04 -1.85 16.30
N ILE A 163 -1.97 -1.72 17.63
CA ILE A 163 -1.13 -2.59 18.45
C ILE A 163 -1.63 -4.03 18.40
N GLU A 164 -2.94 -4.27 18.48
CA GLU A 164 -3.51 -5.61 18.39
C GLU A 164 -3.13 -6.27 17.06
N LYS A 165 -3.19 -5.52 15.95
CA LYS A 165 -2.81 -6.05 14.64
C LYS A 165 -1.34 -6.46 14.56
N PHE A 166 -0.44 -5.68 15.16
CA PHE A 166 0.99 -6.04 15.20
C PHE A 166 1.25 -7.37 15.92
N TYR A 167 0.46 -7.69 16.95
CA TYR A 167 0.57 -8.95 17.69
C TYR A 167 -0.13 -10.12 16.97
N GLN A 168 -1.08 -9.82 16.08
CA GLN A 168 -1.80 -10.84 15.29
C GLN A 168 -1.08 -11.21 13.99
N ASP A 169 -0.46 -10.24 13.31
CA ASP A 169 0.13 -10.45 11.98
C ASP A 169 1.64 -10.19 11.98
N PRO A 170 2.50 -11.22 11.88
CA PRO A 170 3.96 -11.08 11.84
C PRO A 170 4.49 -10.42 10.55
N THR A 171 3.63 -10.17 9.56
CA THR A 171 3.99 -9.47 8.32
C THR A 171 3.72 -7.97 8.38
N MET A 172 3.06 -7.47 9.43
CA MET A 172 2.70 -6.05 9.47
C MET A 172 3.94 -5.19 9.76
N ILE A 173 4.09 -4.10 9.01
CA ILE A 173 4.96 -2.97 9.35
C ILE A 173 4.15 -1.67 9.41
N ALA A 174 4.66 -0.69 10.15
CA ALA A 174 4.15 0.68 10.09
C ALA A 174 5.27 1.69 10.18
N TYR A 175 5.17 2.77 9.41
CA TYR A 175 6.19 3.81 9.38
C TYR A 175 5.67 5.10 8.74
N GLY A 176 6.39 6.18 8.97
CA GLY A 176 6.05 7.52 8.52
C GLY A 176 6.99 8.52 9.18
N GLU A 177 6.75 9.79 8.96
CA GLU A 177 7.55 10.86 9.57
C GLU A 177 7.25 10.93 11.07
N ASP A 178 8.28 10.82 11.92
CA ASP A 178 8.19 10.93 13.38
C ASP A 178 7.22 9.95 14.08
N HIS A 179 6.89 8.84 13.43
CA HIS A 179 6.03 7.80 13.99
C HIS A 179 6.54 7.18 15.27
N ARG A 180 7.78 6.71 15.25
CA ARG A 180 8.35 5.86 16.30
C ARG A 180 8.81 6.65 17.49
N ASP A 181 9.73 7.58 17.24
CA ASP A 181 10.44 8.24 18.33
C ASP A 181 9.61 9.37 18.96
N TRP A 182 8.69 9.97 18.20
CA TRP A 182 7.79 11.03 18.69
C TRP A 182 6.33 10.56 18.93
N GLY A 183 5.96 9.39 18.41
CA GLY A 183 4.60 8.85 18.54
C GLY A 183 3.60 9.38 17.50
N GLY A 184 4.10 10.02 16.43
CA GLY A 184 3.35 10.67 15.34
C GLY A 184 2.70 12.00 15.72
N ALA A 185 2.25 12.75 14.69
CA ALA A 185 1.75 14.13 14.76
C ALA A 185 0.73 14.39 15.90
N PHE A 186 -0.09 13.38 16.22
CA PHE A 186 -1.20 13.48 17.17
C PHE A 186 -1.13 12.48 18.33
N GLY A 187 0.02 11.81 18.49
CA GLY A 187 0.28 10.85 19.57
C GLY A 187 -0.47 9.53 19.44
N ALA A 188 -0.95 9.18 18.24
CA ALA A 188 -1.64 7.91 17.99
C ALA A 188 -0.72 6.70 18.20
N TYR A 189 0.60 6.86 18.02
CA TYR A 189 1.56 5.76 18.12
C TYR A 189 2.37 5.71 19.43
N VAL A 190 2.20 6.69 20.33
CA VAL A 190 2.86 6.69 21.65
C VAL A 190 2.62 5.35 22.34
N GLY A 191 3.65 4.68 22.85
CA GLY A 191 3.53 3.36 23.47
C GLY A 191 3.78 2.18 22.52
N LEU A 192 3.86 2.37 21.20
CA LEU A 192 4.18 1.27 20.27
C LEU A 192 5.67 0.91 20.29
N THR A 193 6.54 1.91 20.47
CA THR A 193 8.00 1.75 20.42
C THR A 193 8.53 0.77 21.47
N GLU A 194 7.89 0.71 22.63
CA GLU A 194 8.23 -0.22 23.72
C GLU A 194 7.86 -1.67 23.39
N SER A 195 6.86 -1.88 22.52
CA SER A 195 6.38 -3.21 22.13
C SER A 195 6.97 -3.72 20.82
N LEU A 196 7.46 -2.85 19.94
CA LEU A 196 7.78 -3.23 18.56
C LEU A 196 9.27 -3.04 18.23
N PRO A 197 9.92 -4.05 17.62
CA PRO A 197 11.29 -3.92 17.14
C PRO A 197 11.37 -2.95 15.94
N TYR A 198 12.55 -2.37 15.73
CA TYR A 198 12.76 -1.33 14.71
C TYR A 198 12.38 -1.77 13.28
N HIS A 199 12.60 -3.03 12.91
CA HIS A 199 12.26 -3.51 11.56
C HIS A 199 10.75 -3.65 11.31
N ARG A 200 9.91 -3.48 12.33
CA ARG A 200 8.44 -3.50 12.22
C ARG A 200 7.80 -2.13 12.38
N PHE A 201 8.42 -1.26 13.17
CA PHE A 201 7.93 0.08 13.44
C PHE A 201 9.11 1.07 13.47
N PHE A 202 9.16 1.98 12.49
CA PHE A 202 10.30 2.87 12.24
C PHE A 202 9.88 4.23 11.66
N ASN A 203 10.82 5.17 11.66
CA ASN A 203 10.66 6.48 11.03
C ASN A 203 11.11 6.44 9.57
N ALA A 204 10.39 7.14 8.70
CA ALA A 204 10.81 7.40 7.33
C ALA A 204 11.64 8.70 7.22
N PRO A 205 12.43 8.84 6.13
CA PRO A 205 12.88 10.16 5.69
C PRO A 205 11.68 11.01 5.22
N ILE A 206 11.86 12.32 5.14
CA ILE A 206 10.84 13.28 4.67
C ILE A 206 10.70 13.17 3.15
N SER A 207 9.95 12.16 2.71
CA SER A 207 9.69 11.88 1.29
C SER A 207 8.42 11.04 1.16
N GLU A 208 7.31 11.71 0.85
CA GLU A 208 5.99 11.09 0.75
C GLU A 208 5.94 10.05 -0.36
N ALA A 209 6.53 10.36 -1.52
CA ALA A 209 6.66 9.41 -2.64
C ALA A 209 7.42 8.15 -2.24
N ALA A 210 8.54 8.29 -1.51
CA ALA A 210 9.29 7.14 -1.02
C ALA A 210 8.49 6.34 0.00
N ILE A 211 7.78 7.00 0.93
CA ILE A 211 6.92 6.36 1.92
C ILE A 211 5.87 5.50 1.22
N VAL A 212 5.05 6.09 0.35
CA VAL A 212 3.95 5.35 -0.32
C VAL A 212 4.49 4.33 -1.31
N GLY A 213 5.49 4.68 -2.13
CA GLY A 213 6.04 3.78 -3.13
C GLY A 213 6.67 2.53 -2.53
N THR A 214 7.39 2.67 -1.42
CA THR A 214 7.94 1.50 -0.69
C THR A 214 6.85 0.70 0.02
N SER A 215 5.79 1.34 0.53
CA SER A 215 4.62 0.64 1.09
C SER A 215 3.93 -0.22 0.04
N VAL A 216 3.71 0.33 -1.16
CA VAL A 216 3.16 -0.43 -2.30
C VAL A 216 4.05 -1.64 -2.63
N GLY A 217 5.36 -1.42 -2.76
CA GLY A 217 6.30 -2.52 -3.02
C GLY A 217 6.28 -3.60 -1.94
N TYR A 218 6.22 -3.21 -0.66
CA TYR A 218 6.13 -4.13 0.47
C TYR A 218 4.85 -4.98 0.44
N ALA A 219 3.70 -4.32 0.17
CA ALA A 219 2.42 -4.99 0.04
C ALA A 219 2.39 -6.01 -1.12
N LEU A 220 2.96 -5.65 -2.26
CA LEU A 220 3.10 -6.55 -3.42
C LEU A 220 3.99 -7.76 -3.16
N CYS A 221 4.97 -7.63 -2.24
CA CYS A 221 5.80 -8.73 -1.78
C CYS A 221 5.12 -9.63 -0.73
N GLY A 222 3.84 -9.40 -0.42
CA GLY A 222 3.03 -10.22 0.48
C GLY A 222 3.04 -9.76 1.94
N GLY A 223 3.60 -8.59 2.24
CA GLY A 223 3.55 -7.99 3.57
C GLY A 223 2.31 -7.12 3.79
N ARG A 224 2.01 -6.78 5.04
CA ARG A 224 0.96 -5.81 5.39
C ARG A 224 1.59 -4.50 5.84
N VAL A 225 1.05 -3.36 5.41
CA VAL A 225 1.64 -2.07 5.75
C VAL A 225 0.59 -1.04 6.15
N MET A 226 0.91 -0.29 7.21
CA MET A 226 0.22 0.94 7.56
C MET A 226 1.22 2.09 7.59
N SER A 227 1.21 2.95 6.58
CA SER A 227 2.04 4.15 6.59
C SER A 227 1.21 5.41 6.75
N GLU A 228 1.84 6.53 7.12
CA GLU A 228 1.15 7.82 7.28
C GLU A 228 1.89 8.89 6.50
N LEU A 229 1.13 9.81 5.90
CA LEU A 229 1.62 11.13 5.58
C LEU A 229 1.07 12.10 6.62
N MET A 230 1.93 12.96 7.15
CA MET A 230 1.62 13.78 8.32
C MET A 230 0.31 14.60 8.14
N TYR A 231 0.12 15.16 6.95
CA TYR A 231 -1.06 15.95 6.56
C TYR A 231 -1.49 15.56 5.14
N ILE A 232 -2.80 15.56 4.89
CA ILE A 232 -3.36 15.27 3.57
C ILE A 232 -2.90 16.27 2.49
N ASP A 233 -2.53 17.49 2.89
CA ASP A 233 -1.96 18.51 1.99
C ASP A 233 -0.70 18.00 1.25
N PHE A 234 0.01 17.03 1.81
CA PHE A 234 1.20 16.43 1.21
C PHE A 234 0.90 15.22 0.30
N LEU A 235 -0.36 14.80 0.17
CA LEU A 235 -0.77 13.71 -0.73
C LEU A 235 -0.29 13.93 -2.16
N GLY A 236 -0.28 15.19 -2.64
CA GLY A 236 0.17 15.54 -3.98
C GLY A 236 1.64 15.19 -4.23
N ARG A 237 2.44 15.02 -3.18
CA ARG A 237 3.84 14.59 -3.29
C ARG A 237 4.01 13.11 -3.58
N ALA A 238 2.99 12.29 -3.28
CA ALA A 238 2.93 10.86 -3.54
C ALA A 238 1.79 10.48 -4.52
N GLY A 239 1.37 11.42 -5.37
CA GLY A 239 0.17 11.26 -6.18
C GLY A 239 0.24 10.08 -7.16
N ASP A 240 1.38 9.84 -7.82
CA ASP A 240 1.50 8.68 -8.72
C ASP A 240 1.42 7.37 -7.92
N GLU A 241 2.13 7.31 -6.79
CA GLU A 241 2.19 6.15 -5.92
C GLU A 241 0.82 5.81 -5.32
N VAL A 242 -0.01 6.81 -5.00
CA VAL A 242 -1.37 6.58 -4.50
C VAL A 242 -2.35 6.31 -5.63
N PHE A 243 -2.41 7.16 -6.65
CA PHE A 243 -3.50 7.15 -7.63
C PHE A 243 -3.34 6.07 -8.71
N ASN A 244 -2.10 5.71 -9.04
CA ASN A 244 -1.78 4.74 -10.08
C ASN A 244 -1.23 3.44 -9.50
N GLN A 245 -0.30 3.51 -8.55
CA GLN A 245 0.33 2.30 -8.03
C GLN A 245 -0.59 1.62 -6.99
N MET A 246 -0.80 2.23 -5.83
CA MET A 246 -1.63 1.69 -4.74
C MET A 246 -3.03 1.30 -5.22
N ALA A 247 -3.67 2.12 -6.06
CA ALA A 247 -5.06 1.91 -6.46
C ALA A 247 -5.29 0.83 -7.54
N LYS A 248 -4.29 0.51 -8.38
CA LYS A 248 -4.56 -0.22 -9.65
C LYS A 248 -3.96 -1.62 -9.74
N TRP A 249 -2.97 -1.96 -8.92
CA TRP A 249 -2.25 -3.23 -9.03
C TRP A 249 -3.15 -4.47 -9.01
N GLN A 250 -4.19 -4.47 -8.18
CA GLN A 250 -5.13 -5.60 -8.10
C GLN A 250 -5.80 -5.85 -9.45
N ALA A 251 -6.43 -4.82 -10.04
CA ALA A 251 -7.08 -4.92 -11.33
C ALA A 251 -6.08 -5.18 -12.48
N MET A 252 -4.91 -4.51 -12.49
CA MET A 252 -3.87 -4.73 -13.50
C MET A 252 -3.33 -6.18 -13.50
N SER A 253 -3.39 -6.85 -12.35
CA SER A 253 -3.00 -8.25 -12.21
C SER A 253 -4.13 -9.26 -12.47
N GLY A 254 -5.34 -8.78 -12.76
CA GLY A 254 -6.52 -9.64 -12.87
C GLY A 254 -6.91 -10.31 -11.53
N GLY A 255 -6.68 -9.63 -10.40
CA GLY A 255 -7.01 -10.11 -9.05
C GLY A 255 -6.00 -11.07 -8.42
N VAL A 256 -4.88 -11.36 -9.09
CA VAL A 256 -3.81 -12.21 -8.56
C VAL A 256 -3.08 -11.55 -7.40
N LEU A 257 -2.80 -10.24 -7.52
CA LEU A 257 -2.15 -9.45 -6.49
C LEU A 257 -3.19 -8.81 -5.56
N LYS A 258 -2.83 -8.72 -4.28
CA LYS A 258 -3.58 -8.01 -3.24
C LYS A 258 -2.80 -6.78 -2.79
N MET A 259 -3.47 -5.81 -2.19
CA MET A 259 -2.85 -4.57 -1.71
C MET A 259 -3.27 -4.25 -0.26
N PRO A 260 -2.79 -5.03 0.74
CA PRO A 260 -3.10 -4.82 2.17
C PRO A 260 -2.35 -3.61 2.74
N PHE A 261 -2.74 -2.42 2.27
CA PHE A 261 -2.10 -1.16 2.57
C PHE A 261 -3.11 -0.14 3.10
N VAL A 262 -2.94 0.26 4.37
CA VAL A 262 -3.64 1.40 4.96
C VAL A 262 -2.74 2.64 4.93
N LEU A 263 -3.14 3.68 4.19
CA LEU A 263 -2.47 4.98 4.20
C LEU A 263 -3.25 5.95 5.09
N ARG A 264 -2.68 6.30 6.24
CA ARG A 264 -3.25 7.24 7.20
C ARG A 264 -2.85 8.67 6.86
N MET A 265 -3.79 9.61 6.97
CA MET A 265 -3.52 11.03 6.76
C MET A 265 -4.42 11.89 7.64
N SER A 266 -3.85 12.93 8.25
CA SER A 266 -4.64 13.90 9.00
C SER A 266 -5.20 15.00 8.09
N VAL A 267 -6.45 15.39 8.32
CA VAL A 267 -7.15 16.48 7.62
C VAL A 267 -7.19 17.72 8.50
N GLY A 268 -6.65 18.80 7.95
CA GLY A 268 -6.24 20.01 8.65
C GLY A 268 -7.36 20.88 9.23
N SER A 269 -7.00 21.69 10.24
CA SER A 269 -7.87 22.75 10.78
C SER A 269 -7.09 23.86 11.52
N LYS A 270 -5.81 24.10 11.22
CA LYS A 270 -4.99 24.92 12.14
C LYS A 270 -3.90 25.82 11.56
N TYR A 271 -3.20 25.47 10.48
CA TYR A 271 -1.94 26.17 10.11
C TYR A 271 -1.93 26.88 8.74
N GLY A 272 -3.05 27.50 8.35
CA GLY A 272 -3.10 28.40 7.19
C GLY A 272 -3.35 27.66 5.86
N ALA A 273 -2.84 28.22 4.76
CA ALA A 273 -3.18 27.78 3.39
C ALA A 273 -2.70 26.35 3.05
N GLN A 274 -1.63 25.90 3.70
CA GLN A 274 -1.15 24.53 3.72
C GLN A 274 -1.32 24.05 5.17
N HIS A 275 -1.71 22.79 5.41
CA HIS A 275 -2.19 22.18 6.67
C HIS A 275 -3.67 22.44 7.02
N SER A 276 -4.50 22.72 6.02
CA SER A 276 -5.95 22.92 6.19
C SER A 276 -6.80 22.40 5.03
N GLN A 277 -6.17 21.80 4.01
CA GLN A 277 -6.92 21.27 2.87
C GLN A 277 -7.62 19.96 3.23
N ASP A 278 -8.72 19.71 2.52
CA ASP A 278 -9.43 18.44 2.54
C ASP A 278 -9.48 17.90 1.10
N TRP A 279 -8.74 16.83 0.84
CA TRP A 279 -8.70 16.14 -0.45
C TRP A 279 -9.45 14.80 -0.41
N SER A 280 -10.33 14.59 0.57
CA SER A 280 -11.18 13.39 0.66
C SER A 280 -11.98 13.13 -0.61
N ALA A 281 -12.52 14.20 -1.22
CA ALA A 281 -13.26 14.12 -2.48
C ALA A 281 -12.36 13.60 -3.62
N LEU A 282 -11.12 14.10 -3.73
CA LEU A 282 -10.16 13.63 -4.73
C LEU A 282 -9.90 12.13 -4.54
N CYS A 283 -9.57 11.69 -3.33
CA CYS A 283 -9.33 10.28 -3.02
C CYS A 283 -10.54 9.40 -3.38
N THR A 284 -11.75 9.86 -3.05
CA THR A 284 -13.00 9.12 -3.33
C THR A 284 -13.28 8.97 -4.82
N HIS A 285 -12.77 9.89 -5.65
CA HIS A 285 -12.91 9.83 -7.10
C HIS A 285 -11.83 8.99 -7.80
N ILE A 286 -10.88 8.38 -7.07
CA ILE A 286 -9.89 7.46 -7.63
C ILE A 286 -10.40 6.02 -7.49
N PRO A 287 -10.74 5.31 -8.60
CA PRO A 287 -11.19 3.93 -8.52
C PRO A 287 -10.12 3.01 -7.92
N GLY A 288 -10.52 2.07 -7.08
CA GLY A 288 -9.60 1.10 -6.46
C GLY A 288 -9.03 1.56 -5.12
N LEU A 289 -9.40 2.75 -4.63
CA LEU A 289 -9.16 3.14 -3.24
C LEU A 289 -10.45 3.04 -2.44
N LYS A 290 -10.40 2.39 -1.28
CA LYS A 290 -11.41 2.57 -0.24
C LYS A 290 -11.03 3.81 0.57
N VAL A 291 -12.00 4.67 0.88
CA VAL A 291 -11.76 5.89 1.66
C VAL A 291 -12.65 5.87 2.88
N VAL A 292 -12.07 6.01 4.07
CA VAL A 292 -12.79 6.08 5.34
C VAL A 292 -12.39 7.33 6.10
N PHE A 293 -13.35 7.93 6.80
CA PHE A 293 -13.15 9.16 7.57
C PHE A 293 -13.94 9.08 8.89
N PRO A 294 -13.47 8.30 9.89
CA PRO A 294 -14.16 8.13 11.16
C PRO A 294 -14.34 9.45 11.93
N ALA A 295 -15.50 9.58 12.59
CA ALA A 295 -15.84 10.76 13.41
C ALA A 295 -15.98 10.44 14.91
N THR A 296 -15.93 9.16 15.30
CA THR A 296 -16.10 8.69 16.68
C THR A 296 -15.02 7.66 17.04
N PRO A 297 -14.70 7.46 18.33
CA PRO A 297 -13.82 6.38 18.74
C PRO A 297 -14.33 4.99 18.35
N TYR A 298 -15.65 4.75 18.37
CA TYR A 298 -16.24 3.50 17.91
C TYR A 298 -15.92 3.24 16.43
N ASP A 299 -16.16 4.23 15.57
CA ASP A 299 -15.91 4.13 14.13
C ASP A 299 -14.41 4.02 13.86
N ALA A 300 -13.57 4.79 14.55
CA ALA A 300 -12.14 4.80 14.33
C ALA A 300 -11.51 3.41 14.57
N LYS A 301 -11.86 2.74 15.68
CA LYS A 301 -11.35 1.39 15.97
C LYS A 301 -11.92 0.36 14.99
N GLY A 302 -13.25 0.36 14.79
CA GLY A 302 -13.90 -0.63 13.93
C GLY A 302 -13.50 -0.53 12.46
N LEU A 303 -13.42 0.68 11.91
CA LEU A 303 -12.99 0.91 10.53
C LEU A 303 -11.49 0.64 10.34
N LEU A 304 -10.66 0.93 11.34
CA LEU A 304 -9.22 0.63 11.23
C LEU A 304 -8.97 -0.88 11.31
N ASN A 305 -9.70 -1.61 12.17
CA ASN A 305 -9.66 -3.07 12.18
C ASN A 305 -10.11 -3.67 10.84
N ALA A 306 -11.23 -3.19 10.29
CA ALA A 306 -11.72 -3.62 8.98
C ALA A 306 -10.68 -3.35 7.86
N ALA A 307 -10.07 -2.16 7.87
CA ALA A 307 -9.02 -1.79 6.92
C ALA A 307 -7.76 -2.65 7.07
N LEU A 308 -7.30 -2.88 8.31
CA LEU A 308 -6.12 -3.68 8.60
C LEU A 308 -6.35 -5.18 8.35
N ASN A 309 -7.57 -5.69 8.50
CA ASN A 309 -7.89 -7.08 8.16
C ASN A 309 -8.18 -7.27 6.67
N GLY A 310 -8.56 -6.21 5.96
CA GLY A 310 -8.77 -6.23 4.52
C GLY A 310 -7.51 -6.50 3.70
N THR A 311 -7.74 -6.86 2.44
CA THR A 311 -6.73 -7.05 1.39
C THR A 311 -6.66 -5.91 0.38
N ASP A 312 -7.58 -4.95 0.48
CA ASP A 312 -7.68 -3.80 -0.42
C ASP A 312 -7.00 -2.55 0.16
N PRO A 313 -6.56 -1.61 -0.70
CA PRO A 313 -5.91 -0.40 -0.23
C PRO A 313 -6.94 0.57 0.36
N VAL A 314 -6.64 1.11 1.54
CA VAL A 314 -7.52 2.02 2.28
C VAL A 314 -6.81 3.34 2.55
N ILE A 315 -7.42 4.44 2.15
CA ILE A 315 -7.12 5.78 2.64
C ILE A 315 -7.90 6.00 3.93
N PHE A 316 -7.19 6.18 5.04
CA PHE A 316 -7.77 6.38 6.36
C PHE A 316 -7.56 7.82 6.80
N LEU A 317 -8.62 8.61 6.78
CA LEU A 317 -8.59 10.05 7.06
C LEU A 317 -8.96 10.34 8.51
N GLU A 318 -8.22 11.25 9.13
CA GLU A 318 -8.40 11.61 10.53
C GLU A 318 -8.53 13.12 10.71
N SER A 319 -9.61 13.58 11.34
CA SER A 319 -9.76 15.02 11.58
C SER A 319 -8.93 15.43 12.79
N GLN A 320 -8.07 16.43 12.60
CA GLN A 320 -7.20 16.93 13.66
C GLN A 320 -7.94 17.47 14.89
N ARG A 321 -9.21 17.86 14.70
CA ARG A 321 -10.04 18.50 15.74
C ARG A 321 -10.60 17.52 16.76
N ILE A 322 -10.58 16.22 16.46
CA ILE A 322 -11.37 15.23 17.21
C ILE A 322 -10.53 14.13 17.87
N TYR A 323 -9.20 14.16 17.76
CA TYR A 323 -8.34 13.14 18.38
C TYR A 323 -8.51 12.98 19.90
N ASP A 324 -9.02 14.00 20.60
CA ASP A 324 -9.28 14.00 22.05
C ASP A 324 -10.77 13.86 22.41
N MET A 325 -11.64 13.63 21.42
CA MET A 325 -13.07 13.39 21.60
C MET A 325 -13.33 11.95 22.04
N GLY A 326 -14.26 11.79 23.00
CA GLY A 326 -14.81 10.51 23.42
C GLY A 326 -16.05 10.10 22.62
N GLU A 327 -16.60 8.93 22.92
CA GLU A 327 -17.77 8.37 22.26
C GLU A 327 -19.06 9.08 22.67
N MET A 328 -19.80 9.67 21.72
CA MET A 328 -20.95 10.52 22.01
C MET A 328 -22.28 9.97 21.47
N TYR A 329 -22.24 8.89 20.69
CA TYR A 329 -23.40 8.37 19.96
C TYR A 329 -23.69 6.92 20.32
N GLN A 330 -22.66 6.10 20.58
CA GLN A 330 -22.83 4.74 21.08
C GLN A 330 -22.82 4.71 22.62
N PRO A 331 -23.45 3.70 23.26
CA PRO A 331 -23.41 3.55 24.72
C PRO A 331 -21.98 3.47 25.26
N GLU A 332 -21.12 2.71 24.58
CA GLU A 332 -19.69 2.64 24.81
C GLU A 332 -18.96 2.08 23.58
N VAL A 333 -17.64 2.27 23.53
CA VAL A 333 -16.76 1.58 22.58
C VAL A 333 -16.49 0.16 23.06
N PRO A 334 -16.85 -0.90 22.31
CA PRO A 334 -16.63 -2.28 22.73
C PRO A 334 -15.15 -2.61 23.01
N GLN A 335 -14.92 -3.35 24.09
CA GLN A 335 -13.63 -3.99 24.36
C GLN A 335 -13.41 -5.17 23.40
N GLY A 336 -12.16 -5.47 23.08
CA GLY A 336 -11.80 -6.58 22.18
C GLY A 336 -12.03 -6.28 20.69
N ASP A 337 -11.85 -7.29 19.86
CA ASP A 337 -11.87 -7.16 18.40
C ASP A 337 -13.30 -6.97 17.87
N TYR A 338 -13.50 -5.95 17.03
CA TYR A 338 -14.71 -5.73 16.24
C TYR A 338 -14.38 -4.90 15.00
N GLU A 339 -15.24 -5.01 14.00
CA GLU A 339 -15.10 -4.31 12.72
C GLU A 339 -16.38 -3.54 12.41
N VAL A 340 -16.25 -2.42 11.70
CA VAL A 340 -17.36 -1.67 11.10
C VAL A 340 -17.32 -1.89 9.60
N THR A 341 -18.44 -2.28 9.01
CA THR A 341 -18.54 -2.48 7.55
C THR A 341 -18.27 -1.18 6.81
N ILE A 342 -17.24 -1.16 5.97
CA ILE A 342 -16.88 0.01 5.16
C ILE A 342 -17.96 0.26 4.12
N GLY A 343 -18.44 1.51 4.04
CA GLY A 343 -19.40 1.96 3.02
C GLY A 343 -20.86 1.90 3.44
N GLU A 344 -21.18 1.22 4.54
CA GLU A 344 -22.54 1.21 5.10
C GLU A 344 -22.78 2.44 5.98
N PRO A 345 -23.85 3.22 5.74
CA PRO A 345 -24.17 4.37 6.57
C PRO A 345 -24.69 3.93 7.95
N ASP A 346 -24.15 4.53 9.02
CA ASP A 346 -24.63 4.33 10.39
C ASP A 346 -25.55 5.48 10.84
N ILE A 347 -26.66 5.14 11.50
CA ILE A 347 -27.62 6.12 12.03
C ILE A 347 -27.19 6.51 13.44
N LYS A 348 -26.52 7.68 13.56
CA LYS A 348 -26.03 8.19 14.86
C LYS A 348 -27.10 8.92 15.69
N LYS A 349 -28.16 9.41 15.04
CA LYS A 349 -29.28 10.12 15.68
C LYS A 349 -30.55 9.91 14.87
N GLU A 350 -31.57 9.34 15.51
CA GLU A 350 -32.91 9.27 14.94
C GLU A 350 -33.51 10.69 14.85
N GLY A 351 -34.12 10.97 13.70
CA GLY A 351 -34.75 12.24 13.37
C GLY A 351 -36.26 12.13 13.29
#